data_AF-A0A6J5FKT3-F1
#
_entry.id   AF-A0A6J5FKT3-F1
#
_cell.length_a   1.000
_cell.length_b   1.000
_cell.length_c   1.000
_cell.angle_alpha   90.00
_cell.angle_beta   90.00
_cell.angle_gamma   90.00
#
_symmetry.space_group_name_H-M   'P 1'
#
loop_
_entity.id
_entity.type
_entity.pdbx_description
1 polymer ?
#
loop_
_entity_poly.entity_id
_entity_poly.type
_entity_poly.pdbx_seq_one_letter_code
_entity_poly.pdbx_strand_id
1 'polypeptide(L)'
;MLDKLDAEFAFGREALDVRATRQALLSSNIANADTPGYRARDVDFSASLAGALKQAGAATPGVATSGGAGGASGNFQPLALTQPAGVTSGMSMAATEAGHMAGNAKLIPTGGQADTYSSPVMYRNPTQPALDGNTVDLDTERVQFADNALHFESGMTVLSQQIKTMLSAIQSGSN
;
A
#
# COMPACT_ATOMS: atom_id res chain seq x y z
N MET A 1 -5.53 -18.55 20.21
CA MET A 1 -6.85 -18.04 19.74
C MET A 1 -6.77 -16.55 19.47
N LEU A 2 -6.21 -15.75 20.39
CA LEU A 2 -5.99 -14.31 20.22
C LEU A 2 -5.05 -13.98 19.04
N ASP A 3 -3.96 -14.73 18.86
CA ASP A 3 -3.00 -14.45 17.77
C ASP A 3 -3.62 -14.60 16.37
N LYS A 4 -4.60 -15.49 16.23
CA LYS A 4 -5.33 -15.68 14.96
C LYS A 4 -6.27 -14.50 14.68
N LEU A 5 -6.92 -13.99 15.73
CA LEU A 5 -7.77 -12.80 15.63
C LEU A 5 -6.93 -11.58 15.26
N ASP A 6 -5.77 -11.39 15.90
CA ASP A 6 -4.86 -10.29 15.59
C ASP A 6 -4.35 -10.37 14.15
N ALA A 7 -4.02 -11.57 13.66
CA ALA A 7 -3.65 -11.80 12.26
C ALA A 7 -4.81 -11.48 11.29
N GLU A 8 -6.04 -11.89 11.61
CA GLU A 8 -7.24 -11.59 10.82
C GLU A 8 -7.53 -10.07 10.79
N PHE A 9 -7.37 -9.36 11.91
CA PHE A 9 -7.52 -7.90 11.97
C PHE A 9 -6.41 -7.16 11.22
N ALA A 10 -5.17 -7.60 11.34
CA ALA A 10 -4.04 -7.03 10.61
C ALA A 10 -4.24 -7.19 9.10
N PHE A 11 -4.65 -8.38 8.68
CA PHE A 11 -5.00 -8.68 7.30
C PHE A 11 -6.17 -7.83 6.79
N GLY A 12 -7.26 -7.72 7.57
CA GLY A 12 -8.41 -6.91 7.21
C GLY A 12 -8.05 -5.43 7.03
N ARG A 13 -7.27 -4.87 7.96
CA ARG A 13 -6.80 -3.48 7.88
C ARG A 13 -5.96 -3.24 6.64
N GLU A 14 -5.00 -4.12 6.36
CA GLU A 14 -4.16 -4.04 5.16
C GLU A 14 -4.99 -4.15 3.87
N ALA A 15 -5.94 -5.10 3.82
CA ALA A 15 -6.80 -5.27 2.67
C ALA A 15 -7.68 -4.03 2.40
N LEU A 16 -8.17 -3.35 3.45
CA LEU A 16 -8.90 -2.10 3.31
C LEU A 16 -7.98 -0.96 2.80
N ASP A 17 -6.74 -0.88 3.28
CA ASP A 17 -5.78 0.13 2.84
C ASP A 17 -5.41 -0.04 1.35
N VAL A 18 -5.15 -1.26 0.91
CA VAL A 18 -4.89 -1.56 -0.51
C VAL A 18 -6.12 -1.26 -1.37
N ARG A 19 -7.33 -1.50 -0.87
CA ARG A 19 -8.56 -1.13 -1.60
C ARG A 19 -8.74 0.39 -1.69
N ALA A 20 -8.45 1.13 -0.62
CA ALA A 20 -8.51 2.59 -0.62
C ALA A 20 -7.50 3.20 -1.61
N THR A 21 -6.26 2.70 -1.62
CA THR A 21 -5.24 3.12 -2.59
C THR A 21 -5.63 2.76 -4.02
N ARG A 22 -6.17 1.55 -4.27
CA ARG A 22 -6.72 1.17 -5.58
C ARG A 22 -7.83 2.10 -6.04
N GLN A 23 -8.75 2.50 -5.15
CA GLN A 23 -9.84 3.42 -5.48
C GLN A 23 -9.30 4.78 -5.94
N ALA A 24 -8.26 5.29 -5.28
CA ALA A 24 -7.59 6.53 -5.66
C ALA A 24 -6.90 6.42 -7.03
N LEU A 25 -6.23 5.29 -7.32
CA LEU A 25 -5.59 5.04 -8.61
C LEU A 25 -6.62 4.92 -9.74
N LEU A 26 -7.70 4.17 -9.56
CA LEU A 26 -8.79 4.05 -10.54
C LEU A 26 -9.42 5.42 -10.81
N SER A 27 -9.65 6.23 -9.77
CA SER A 27 -10.13 7.60 -9.95
C SER A 27 -9.16 8.46 -10.75
N SER A 28 -7.85 8.30 -10.53
CA SER A 28 -6.82 9.01 -11.28
C SER A 28 -6.75 8.55 -12.74
N ASN A 29 -6.88 7.25 -13.00
CA ASN A 29 -6.91 6.70 -14.34
C ASN A 29 -8.13 7.22 -15.11
N ILE A 30 -9.33 7.19 -14.52
CA ILE A 30 -10.57 7.70 -15.14
C ILE A 30 -10.45 9.20 -15.43
N ALA A 31 -9.90 9.99 -14.50
CA ALA A 31 -9.72 11.43 -14.70
C ALA A 31 -8.75 11.77 -15.84
N ASN A 32 -7.74 10.92 -16.07
CA ASN A 32 -6.73 11.11 -17.12
C ASN A 32 -7.03 10.27 -18.38
N ALA A 33 -8.20 9.64 -18.48
CA ALA A 33 -8.55 8.77 -19.60
C ALA A 33 -8.55 9.50 -20.95
N ASP A 34 -8.83 10.80 -20.96
CA ASP A 34 -8.83 11.62 -22.18
C ASP A 34 -7.46 12.31 -22.45
N THR A 35 -6.43 11.98 -21.67
CA THR A 35 -5.08 12.56 -21.86
C THR A 35 -4.24 11.68 -22.80
N PRO A 36 -3.74 12.22 -23.93
CA PRO A 36 -2.93 11.44 -24.87
C PRO A 36 -1.67 10.87 -24.21
N GLY A 37 -1.36 9.60 -24.47
CA GLY A 37 -0.14 8.94 -23.98
C GLY A 37 -0.15 8.53 -22.50
N TYR A 38 -1.30 8.59 -21.80
CA TYR A 38 -1.39 8.19 -20.40
C TYR A 38 -1.28 6.68 -20.16
N ARG A 39 -0.60 6.33 -19.06
CA ARG A 39 -0.36 4.94 -18.64
C ARG A 39 -1.11 4.59 -17.37
N ALA A 40 -2.07 3.67 -17.47
CA ALA A 40 -2.86 3.19 -16.34
C ALA A 40 -1.97 2.54 -15.28
N ARG A 41 -2.19 2.91 -14.02
CA ARG A 41 -1.46 2.40 -12.85
C ARG A 41 -2.41 1.59 -11.98
N ASP A 42 -1.90 0.51 -11.38
CA ASP A 42 -2.66 -0.30 -10.43
C ASP A 42 -1.76 -0.85 -9.31
N VAL A 43 -2.38 -1.27 -8.21
CA VAL A 43 -1.72 -2.00 -7.13
C VAL A 43 -1.81 -3.50 -7.40
N ASP A 44 -0.72 -4.23 -7.19
CA ASP A 44 -0.76 -5.68 -7.16
C ASP A 44 -1.28 -6.15 -5.79
N PHE A 45 -2.60 -6.26 -5.70
CA PHE A 45 -3.30 -6.71 -4.50
C PHE A 45 -2.83 -8.09 -4.04
N SER A 46 -2.50 -8.99 -4.98
CA SER A 46 -2.07 -10.35 -4.65
C SER A 46 -0.70 -10.36 -3.99
N ALA A 47 0.23 -9.53 -4.50
CA ALA A 47 1.57 -9.40 -3.95
C ALA A 47 1.56 -8.67 -2.59
N SER A 48 0.81 -7.58 -2.45
CA SER A 48 0.72 -6.85 -1.18
C SER A 48 0.09 -7.69 -0.07
N LEU A 49 -0.96 -8.44 -0.40
CA LEU A 49 -1.65 -9.30 0.56
C LEU A 49 -0.82 -10.54 0.93
N ALA A 50 -0.09 -11.12 -0.03
CA ALA A 50 0.85 -12.21 0.24
C ALA A 50 2.00 -11.76 1.18
N GLY A 51 2.47 -10.52 1.02
CA GLY A 51 3.43 -9.89 1.94
C GLY A 51 2.88 -9.77 3.36
N ALA A 52 1.63 -9.30 3.49
CA ALA A 52 0.96 -9.16 4.78
C ALA A 52 0.74 -10.51 5.48
N LEU A 53 0.35 -11.55 4.74
CA LEU A 53 0.17 -12.90 5.29
C LEU A 53 1.51 -13.52 5.72
N LYS A 54 2.59 -13.27 4.98
CA LYS A 54 3.94 -13.73 5.33
C LYS A 54 4.49 -13.01 6.57
N GLN A 55 4.20 -11.71 6.73
CA GLN A 55 4.53 -10.93 7.91
C GLN A 55 3.73 -11.40 9.14
N ALA A 56 2.44 -11.71 8.97
CA ALA A 56 1.58 -12.25 10.02
C ALA A 56 2.05 -13.66 10.47
N GLY A 57 2.55 -14.50 9.55
CA GLY A 57 3.17 -15.79 9.89
C GLY A 57 4.55 -15.67 10.56
N ALA A 58 5.32 -14.62 10.23
CA ALA A 58 6.63 -14.34 10.83
C ALA A 58 6.56 -13.84 12.28
N ALA A 59 5.38 -13.40 12.74
CA ALA A 59 5.13 -13.00 14.12
C ALA A 59 4.90 -14.18 15.09
N THR A 60 5.27 -15.41 14.72
CA THR A 60 5.35 -16.53 15.68
C THR A 60 6.67 -16.40 16.46
N PRO A 61 6.66 -16.07 17.77
CA PRO A 61 7.88 -15.90 18.54
C PRO A 61 8.41 -17.27 18.93
N GLY A 62 9.35 -17.81 18.15
CA GLY A 62 9.81 -19.18 18.41
C GLY A 62 10.89 -19.73 17.50
N VAL A 63 11.86 -18.94 17.04
CA VAL A 63 13.24 -19.43 16.89
C VAL A 63 14.20 -18.24 16.90
N ALA A 64 14.84 -18.02 18.04
CA ALA A 64 16.04 -17.22 18.10
C ALA A 64 17.12 -17.98 17.31
N THR A 65 17.42 -17.56 16.08
CA THR A 65 18.73 -17.82 15.48
C THR A 65 19.67 -16.68 15.86
N SER A 66 19.96 -16.58 17.16
CA SER A 66 21.18 -15.96 17.65
C SER A 66 22.34 -16.89 17.29
N GLY A 67 22.80 -16.82 16.04
CA GLY A 67 24.04 -17.41 15.57
C GLY A 67 25.00 -16.30 15.17
N GLY A 68 25.61 -15.68 16.17
CA GLY A 68 26.73 -14.76 15.96
C GLY A 68 28.06 -15.49 15.76
N ALA A 69 29.02 -14.73 15.22
CA ALA A 69 30.46 -14.99 15.00
C ALA A 69 30.82 -15.79 13.74
N GLY A 70 31.75 -15.36 12.90
CA GLY A 70 32.70 -14.24 12.93
C GLY A 70 33.76 -14.46 11.84
N GLY A 71 34.42 -13.40 11.37
CA GLY A 71 35.54 -13.56 10.44
C GLY A 71 35.79 -12.35 9.54
N ALA A 72 36.33 -11.29 10.12
CA ALA A 72 36.82 -10.11 9.43
C ALA A 72 38.03 -10.43 8.52
N SER A 73 38.06 -9.85 7.33
CA SER A 73 39.30 -9.41 6.68
C SER A 73 39.07 -8.02 6.11
N GLY A 74 39.94 -7.10 6.53
CA GLY A 74 39.72 -5.66 6.47
C GLY A 74 39.67 -5.06 5.08
N ASN A 75 38.90 -3.98 4.99
CA ASN A 75 39.26 -2.81 4.22
C ASN A 75 38.72 -1.59 4.98
N PHE A 76 39.62 -0.91 5.70
CA PHE A 76 39.32 0.34 6.38
C PHE A 76 39.09 1.43 5.32
N GLN A 77 37.86 1.89 5.18
CA GLN A 77 37.54 3.18 4.56
C GLN A 77 37.13 4.14 5.68
N PRO A 78 37.73 5.34 5.76
CA PRO A 78 37.55 6.24 6.88
C PRO A 78 36.14 6.85 6.93
N LEU A 79 35.64 7.02 8.15
CA LEU A 79 34.39 7.69 8.53
C LEU A 79 34.30 9.09 7.89
N ALA A 80 33.43 9.24 6.89
CA ALA A 80 33.06 10.54 6.36
C ALA A 80 32.07 11.22 7.32
N LEU A 81 32.46 12.44 7.67
CA LEU A 81 31.81 13.41 8.53
C LEU A 81 30.29 13.54 8.26
N THR A 82 29.53 13.57 9.37
CA THR A 82 28.13 13.97 9.50
C THR A 82 27.71 15.06 8.50
N GLN A 83 26.93 14.67 7.50
CA GLN A 83 26.19 15.62 6.68
C GLN A 83 24.86 15.96 7.38
N PRO A 84 24.47 17.25 7.44
CA PRO A 84 23.18 17.64 8.00
C PRO A 84 22.06 17.03 7.17
N ALA A 85 21.10 16.38 7.84
CA ALA A 85 19.92 15.79 7.23
C ALA A 85 19.11 16.87 6.49
N GLY A 86 19.35 17.01 5.19
CA GLY A 86 18.56 17.85 4.31
C GLY A 86 17.23 17.18 4.04
N VAL A 87 16.13 17.84 4.42
CA VAL A 87 14.81 17.52 3.88
C VAL A 87 14.78 18.08 2.46
N THR A 88 15.14 17.27 1.46
CA THR A 88 14.75 17.60 0.09
C THR A 88 13.24 17.43 0.02
N SER A 89 12.52 18.54 0.16
CA SER A 89 11.12 18.63 -0.23
C SER A 89 11.05 18.28 -1.72
N GLY A 90 10.62 17.05 -2.02
CA GLY A 90 10.47 16.58 -3.39
C GLY A 90 9.50 17.50 -4.14
N MET A 91 9.92 17.92 -5.33
CA MET A 91 9.19 18.81 -6.24
C MET A 91 7.68 18.54 -6.23
N SER A 92 6.88 19.57 -5.93
CA SER A 92 5.44 19.55 -6.15
C SER A 92 5.19 19.48 -7.66
N MET A 93 4.52 18.42 -8.12
CA MET A 93 4.15 18.28 -9.51
C MET A 93 3.14 19.37 -9.88
N ALA A 94 3.44 20.14 -10.94
CA ALA A 94 2.53 21.16 -11.45
C ALA A 94 1.26 20.48 -11.98
N ALA A 95 0.10 20.87 -11.45
CA ALA A 95 -1.19 20.46 -11.98
C ALA A 95 -1.32 20.98 -13.41
N THR A 96 -1.75 20.12 -14.34
CA THR A 96 -1.86 20.47 -15.76
C THR A 96 -3.07 21.36 -16.06
N GLU A 97 -4.04 21.47 -15.13
CA GLU A 97 -5.25 22.28 -15.29
C GLU A 97 -5.91 22.61 -13.93
N ALA A 98 -6.72 23.69 -13.87
CA ALA A 98 -7.26 24.30 -12.65
C ALA A 98 -8.30 23.45 -11.87
N GLY A 99 -8.60 22.23 -12.31
CA GLY A 99 -9.46 21.27 -11.60
C GLY A 99 -8.74 20.00 -11.14
N HIS A 100 -7.43 19.89 -11.35
CA HIS A 100 -6.69 18.65 -11.10
C HIS A 100 -6.13 18.60 -9.69
N MET A 101 -6.38 17.49 -8.98
CA MET A 101 -5.74 17.20 -7.69
C MET A 101 -4.23 17.00 -7.91
N ALA A 102 -3.41 17.80 -7.24
CA ALA A 102 -1.96 17.63 -7.27
C ALA A 102 -1.56 16.26 -6.68
N GLY A 103 -0.47 15.67 -7.20
CA GLY A 103 0.05 14.39 -6.72
C GLY A 103 0.41 14.45 -5.24
N ASN A 104 -0.01 13.44 -4.47
CA ASN A 104 0.38 13.28 -3.08
C ASN A 104 1.89 13.00 -2.99
N ALA A 105 2.66 13.99 -2.55
CA ALA A 105 4.09 13.83 -2.36
C ALA A 105 4.35 12.70 -1.33
N LYS A 106 4.87 11.55 -1.79
CA LYS A 106 5.39 10.51 -0.89
C LYS A 106 6.59 11.11 -0.18
N LEU A 107 6.41 11.48 1.08
CA LEU A 107 7.51 11.82 1.97
C LEU A 107 8.35 10.55 2.14
N ILE A 108 9.63 10.59 1.77
CA ILE A 108 10.59 9.53 2.07
C ILE A 108 11.34 9.96 3.33
N PRO A 109 11.06 9.39 4.51
CA PRO A 109 11.88 9.63 5.69
C PRO A 109 13.18 8.85 5.50
N THR A 110 14.30 9.54 5.27
CA THR A 110 15.62 8.94 5.51
C THR A 110 15.76 8.77 7.02
N GLY A 111 15.53 7.55 7.50
CA GLY A 111 15.64 7.20 8.93
C GLY A 111 14.72 6.06 9.42
N GLY A 112 13.82 5.53 8.58
CA GLY A 112 12.99 4.36 8.91
C GLY A 112 12.46 3.72 7.63
N GLN A 113 12.11 2.42 7.66
CA GLN A 113 11.63 1.68 6.48
C GLN A 113 10.37 2.34 5.88
N ALA A 114 10.54 3.00 4.74
CA ALA A 114 9.53 3.78 4.03
C ALA A 114 8.57 2.94 3.16
N ASP A 115 8.56 1.62 3.36
CA ASP A 115 8.02 0.65 2.40
C ASP A 115 6.92 -0.25 2.98
N THR A 116 6.64 -0.20 4.28
CA THR A 116 5.76 -1.21 4.91
C THR A 116 4.28 -1.09 4.53
N TYR A 117 3.82 0.06 4.02
CA TYR A 117 2.41 0.27 3.62
C TYR A 117 2.26 0.85 2.20
N SER A 118 3.35 1.03 1.46
CA SER A 118 3.29 1.47 0.08
C SER A 118 3.40 0.23 -0.81
N SER A 119 2.26 -0.39 -1.11
CA SER A 119 2.19 -1.40 -2.17
C SER A 119 2.83 -0.82 -3.44
N PRO A 120 3.82 -1.50 -4.06
CA PRO A 120 4.43 -1.01 -5.28
C PRO A 120 3.35 -0.90 -6.35
N VAL A 121 3.07 0.33 -6.77
CA VAL A 121 2.15 0.61 -7.86
C VAL A 121 2.78 0.06 -9.14
N MET A 122 2.23 -1.04 -9.64
CA MET A 122 2.64 -1.68 -10.88
C MET A 122 1.90 -1.03 -12.06
N TYR A 123 2.61 -0.77 -13.15
CA TYR A 123 1.95 -0.41 -14.40
C TYR A 123 1.19 -1.63 -14.92
N ARG A 124 -0.09 -1.47 -15.25
CA ARG A 124 -0.83 -2.55 -15.91
C ARG A 124 -0.29 -2.74 -17.32
N ASN A 125 -0.18 -4.00 -17.75
CA ASN A 125 0.15 -4.32 -19.12
C ASN A 125 -1.13 -4.15 -19.97
N PRO A 126 -1.22 -3.18 -20.89
CA PRO A 126 -2.46 -2.88 -21.59
C PRO A 126 -2.79 -4.01 -22.56
N THR A 127 -4.02 -4.52 -22.52
CA THR A 127 -4.49 -5.55 -23.45
C THR A 127 -4.84 -4.97 -24.82
N GLN A 128 -5.11 -3.66 -24.90
CA GLN A 128 -5.33 -2.93 -26.15
C GLN A 128 -4.80 -1.49 -26.03
N PRO A 129 -3.64 -1.17 -26.64
CA PRO A 129 -3.18 0.21 -26.76
C PRO A 129 -4.14 0.96 -27.68
N ALA A 130 -4.70 2.07 -27.21
CA ALA A 130 -5.43 2.98 -28.09
C ALA A 130 -4.47 3.59 -29.12
N LEU A 131 -5.01 4.03 -30.25
CA LEU A 131 -4.22 4.54 -31.39
C LEU A 131 -3.39 5.79 -31.01
N ASP A 132 -3.74 6.47 -29.93
CA ASP A 132 -3.09 7.64 -29.34
C ASP A 132 -2.02 7.29 -28.28
N GLY A 133 -1.76 6.00 -28.04
CA GLY A 133 -0.82 5.53 -27.01
C GLY A 133 -1.37 5.60 -25.59
N ASN A 134 -2.65 5.92 -25.40
CA ASN A 134 -3.34 5.77 -24.14
C ASN A 134 -3.63 4.28 -23.85
N THR A 135 -3.60 3.93 -22.57
CA THR A 135 -3.77 2.56 -22.10
C THR A 135 -4.97 2.41 -21.16
N VAL A 136 -5.68 3.52 -20.92
CA VAL A 136 -6.86 3.58 -20.08
C VAL A 136 -8.10 3.28 -20.91
N ASP A 137 -8.88 2.31 -20.47
CA ASP A 137 -10.22 2.02 -20.99
C ASP A 137 -11.26 2.45 -19.95
N LEU A 138 -12.03 3.50 -20.26
CA LEU A 138 -12.94 4.15 -19.34
C LEU A 138 -14.09 3.24 -18.88
N ASP A 139 -14.56 2.33 -19.73
CA ASP A 139 -15.62 1.39 -19.36
C ASP A 139 -15.07 0.34 -18.39
N THR A 140 -13.89 -0.20 -18.68
CA THR A 140 -13.21 -1.15 -17.80
C THR A 140 -12.84 -0.53 -16.45
N GLU A 141 -12.27 0.68 -16.44
CA GLU A 141 -11.89 1.37 -15.19
C GLU A 141 -13.11 1.73 -14.34
N ARG A 142 -14.25 2.11 -14.95
CA ARG A 142 -15.50 2.38 -14.23
C ARG A 142 -16.08 1.13 -13.57
N VAL A 143 -16.06 -0.01 -14.27
CA VAL A 143 -16.50 -1.29 -13.71
C VAL A 143 -15.64 -1.67 -12.51
N GLN A 144 -14.33 -1.52 -12.63
CA GLN A 144 -13.41 -1.83 -11.53
C GLN A 144 -13.52 -0.85 -10.36
N PHE A 145 -13.84 0.42 -10.63
CA PHE A 145 -14.10 1.40 -9.59
C PHE A 145 -15.34 1.01 -8.80
N ALA A 146 -16.43 0.65 -9.48
CA ALA A 146 -17.64 0.17 -8.84
C ALA A 146 -17.39 -1.11 -8.03
N ASP A 147 -16.68 -2.08 -8.60
CA ASP A 147 -16.36 -3.33 -7.92
C ASP A 147 -15.50 -3.11 -6.66
N ASN A 148 -14.48 -2.27 -6.75
CA ASN A 148 -13.64 -1.96 -5.61
C ASN A 148 -14.40 -1.18 -4.53
N ALA A 149 -15.31 -0.28 -4.91
CA ALA A 149 -16.18 0.44 -3.97
C ALA A 149 -17.11 -0.51 -3.22
N LEU A 150 -17.75 -1.46 -3.92
CA LEU A 150 -18.61 -2.48 -3.29
C LEU A 150 -17.82 -3.33 -2.29
N HIS A 151 -16.64 -3.78 -2.68
CA HIS A 151 -15.80 -4.58 -1.80
C HIS A 151 -15.28 -3.79 -0.60
N PHE A 152 -14.89 -2.53 -0.78
CA PHE A 152 -14.46 -1.65 0.30
C PHE A 152 -15.57 -1.45 1.33
N GLU A 153 -16.79 -1.15 0.87
CA GLU A 153 -17.98 -1.01 1.73
C GLU A 153 -18.29 -2.30 2.49
N SER A 154 -18.23 -3.46 1.80
CA SER A 154 -18.44 -4.76 2.42
C SER A 154 -17.37 -5.07 3.48
N GLY A 155 -16.10 -4.73 3.20
CA GLY A 155 -14.98 -4.91 4.11
C GLY A 155 -15.11 -4.04 5.36
N MET A 156 -15.52 -2.78 5.19
CA MET A 156 -15.78 -1.86 6.31
C MET A 156 -16.93 -2.35 7.18
N THR A 157 -17.99 -2.88 6.56
CA THR A 157 -19.13 -3.47 7.29
C THR A 157 -18.71 -4.68 8.11
N VAL A 158 -17.93 -5.60 7.53
CA VAL A 158 -17.43 -6.80 8.23
C VAL A 158 -16.49 -6.41 9.36
N LEU A 159 -15.55 -5.48 9.12
CA LEU A 159 -14.64 -4.99 10.15
C LEU A 159 -15.41 -4.34 11.32
N SER A 160 -16.44 -3.56 11.02
CA SER A 160 -17.31 -2.94 12.01
C SER A 160 -18.06 -3.97 12.87
N GLN A 161 -18.49 -5.09 12.28
CA GLN A 161 -19.13 -6.18 13.02
C GLN A 161 -18.12 -6.89 13.93
N GLN A 162 -16.92 -7.18 13.43
CA GLN A 162 -15.86 -7.83 14.21
C GLN A 162 -15.42 -6.99 15.42
N ILE A 163 -15.26 -5.67 15.25
CA ILE A 163 -14.94 -4.76 16.35
C ILE A 163 -16.05 -4.76 17.41
N LYS A 164 -17.32 -4.76 17.00
CA LYS A 164 -18.47 -4.85 17.93
C LYS A 164 -18.47 -6.16 18.70
N THR A 165 -18.18 -7.28 18.03
CA THR A 165 -18.09 -8.59 18.69
C THR A 165 -16.94 -8.64 19.69
N MET A 166 -15.76 -8.10 19.35
CA MET A 166 -14.62 -7.96 20.26
C MET A 166 -14.97 -7.09 21.48
N LEU A 167 -15.57 -5.91 21.26
CA LEU A 167 -15.95 -5.00 22.33
C LEU A 167 -16.96 -5.64 23.29
N SER A 168 -17.94 -6.37 22.75
CA SER A 168 -18.91 -7.12 23.54
C SER A 168 -18.24 -8.25 24.34
N ALA A 169 -17.30 -8.99 23.75
CA ALA A 169 -16.59 -10.07 24.44
C ALA A 169 -15.70 -9.55 25.58
N ILE A 170 -15.02 -8.41 25.37
CA ILE A 170 -14.17 -7.77 26.38
C ILE A 170 -15.04 -7.22 27.53
N GLN A 171 -16.15 -6.54 27.21
CA GLN A 171 -17.04 -5.98 28.22
C GLN A 171 -17.82 -7.07 28.99
N SER A 172 -18.17 -8.18 28.34
CA SER A 172 -18.82 -9.33 28.98
C SER A 172 -17.90 -10.06 29.96
N GLY A 173 -16.58 -10.05 29.77
CA GLY A 173 -15.62 -10.70 30.65
C GLY A 173 -15.25 -9.90 31.91
N SER A 174 -15.79 -8.68 32.06
CA SER A 174 -15.51 -7.75 33.16
C SER A 174 -16.61 -7.72 34.24
N ASN A 175 -17.63 -8.59 34.17
CA ASN A 175 -18.67 -8.76 35.20
C ASN A 175 -18.58 -10.13 35.87
#